data_AF-A0A2I1DJM3-F1
#
_entry.id   AF-A0A2I1DJM3-F1
#
_cell.length_a   1.000
_cell.length_b   1.000
_cell.length_c   1.000
_cell.angle_alpha   90.00
_cell.angle_beta   90.00
_cell.angle_gamma   90.00
#
_symmetry.space_group_name_H-M   'P 1'
#
loop_
_entity.id
_entity.type
_entity.pdbx_description
1 polymer ?
#
loop_
_entity_poly.entity_id
_entity_poly.type
_entity_poly.pdbx_seq_one_letter_code
_entity_poly.pdbx_strand_id
1 'polypeptide(L)' 'MVPEELFSLALGLVPPWLVDHVTFTVEEKRLDLHINFPKGSRFACSVCGEECPVHDTRDHTWRHMDFFQ' A
#
# COMPACT_ATOMS: atom_id res chain seq x y z
N MET A 1 2.39 -2.33 18.36
CA MET A 1 2.18 -2.57 16.93
C MET A 1 1.10 -1.62 16.48
N VAL A 2 1.43 -0.73 15.57
CA VAL A 2 0.44 0.23 15.02
C VAL A 2 -0.36 -0.45 13.91
N PRO A 3 -1.60 -0.02 13.63
CA PRO A 3 -2.46 -0.65 12.61
C PRO A 3 -1.78 -0.82 11.24
N GLU A 4 -0.97 0.15 10.85
CA GLU A 4 -0.21 0.19 9.59
C GLU A 4 0.73 -1.03 9.45
N GLU A 5 1.50 -1.34 10.50
CA GLU A 5 2.41 -2.48 10.53
C GLU A 5 1.64 -3.80 10.47
N LEU A 6 0.53 -3.89 11.21
CA LEU A 6 -0.33 -5.07 11.23
C LEU A 6 -0.88 -5.37 9.84
N PHE A 7 -1.46 -4.36 9.17
CA PHE A 7 -2.03 -4.56 7.84
C PHE A 7 -0.97 -4.76 6.76
N SER A 8 0.22 -4.13 6.89
CA SER A 8 1.35 -4.41 5.98
C SER A 8 1.73 -5.89 6.04
N LEU A 9 1.82 -6.46 7.23
CA LEU A 9 2.10 -7.89 7.43
C LEU A 9 0.95 -8.77 6.95
N ALA A 10 -0.30 -8.42 7.29
CA ALA A 10 -1.48 -9.20 6.93
C ALA A 10 -1.70 -9.27 5.41
N LEU A 11 -1.37 -8.20 4.69
CA LEU A 11 -1.40 -8.14 3.23
C LEU A 11 -0.15 -8.75 2.57
N GLY A 12 0.85 -9.16 3.36
CA GLY A 12 2.10 -9.74 2.85
C GLY A 12 2.94 -8.73 2.06
N LEU A 13 2.84 -7.43 2.37
CA LEU A 13 3.63 -6.41 1.71
C LEU A 13 5.11 -6.60 2.05
N VAL A 14 5.95 -6.51 1.02
CA VAL A 14 7.41 -6.58 1.15
C VAL A 14 8.02 -5.22 0.81
N PRO A 15 9.16 -4.86 1.41
CA PRO A 15 9.84 -3.61 1.09
C PRO A 15 10.04 -3.43 -0.43
N PRO A 16 9.83 -2.22 -0.97
CA PRO A 16 9.58 -0.98 -0.24
C PRO A 16 8.11 -0.71 0.10
N TRP A 17 7.18 -1.63 -0.20
CA TRP A 17 5.75 -1.42 0.03
C TRP A 17 5.38 -1.52 1.51
N LEU A 18 4.52 -0.62 1.96
CA LEU A 18 3.89 -0.62 3.28
C LEU A 18 2.50 0.00 3.20
N VAL A 19 1.70 -0.26 4.22
CA VAL A 19 0.53 0.58 4.53
C VAL A 19 1.06 1.80 5.29
N ASP A 20 0.87 3.01 4.78
CA ASP A 20 1.30 4.24 5.45
C ASP A 20 0.16 4.95 6.20
N HIS A 21 -1.09 4.63 5.85
CA HIS A 21 -2.28 5.20 6.48
C HIS A 21 -3.43 4.19 6.50
N VAL A 22 -4.14 4.16 7.63
CA VAL A 22 -5.33 3.34 7.84
C VAL A 22 -6.48 4.25 8.26
N THR A 23 -7.58 4.23 7.51
CA THR A 23 -8.79 4.97 7.84
C THR A 23 -9.95 4.01 8.05
N PHE A 24 -10.65 4.16 9.17
CA PHE A 24 -11.83 3.37 9.49
C PHE A 24 -13.05 4.28 9.66
N THR A 25 -14.01 4.14 8.75
CA THR A 25 -15.27 4.89 8.77
C THR A 25 -16.37 3.98 9.27
N VAL A 26 -16.75 4.15 10.54
CA VAL A 26 -17.68 3.25 11.25
C VAL A 26 -19.08 3.32 10.64
N GLU A 27 -19.54 4.53 10.32
CA GLU A 27 -20.86 4.81 9.77
C GLU A 27 -21.09 4.09 8.45
N GLU A 28 -20.03 3.99 7.64
CA GLU A 28 -20.04 3.35 6.32
C GLU A 28 -19.57 1.88 6.38
N LYS A 29 -19.16 1.39 7.56
CA LYS A 29 -18.49 0.09 7.74
C LYS A 29 -17.34 -0.12 6.75
N ARG A 30 -16.56 0.93 6.50
CA ARG A 30 -15.50 0.95 5.49
C ARG A 30 -14.13 1.01 6.14
N LEU A 31 -13.24 0.13 5.70
CA LEU A 31 -11.82 0.14 6.03
C LEU A 31 -11.06 0.52 4.76
N ASP A 32 -10.42 1.69 4.78
CA ASP A 32 -9.54 2.17 3.72
C ASP A 32 -8.08 1.98 4.16
N LEU A 33 -7.31 1.24 3.37
CA LEU A 33 -5.88 1.00 3.59
C LEU A 33 -5.11 1.70 2.47
N HIS A 34 -4.31 2.70 2.82
CA HIS A 34 -3.45 3.38 1.86
C HIS A 34 -2.10 2.68 1.79
N ILE A 35 -1.77 2.15 0.60
CA ILE A 35 -0.52 1.43 0.35
C ILE A 35 0.43 2.36 -0.38
N ASN A 36 1.64 2.50 0.13
CA ASN A 36 2.64 3.42 -0.38
C ASN A 36 4.06 2.86 -0.20
N PHE A 37 5.06 3.64 -0.58
CA PHE A 37 6.47 3.35 -0.39
C PHE A 37 7.24 4.61 0.06
N PRO A 38 8.35 4.47 0.81
CA PRO A 38 9.13 5.62 1.25
C PRO A 38 9.71 6.41 0.08
N LYS A 39 9.77 7.73 0.20
CA LYS A 39 10.43 8.58 -0.79
C LYS A 39 11.89 8.15 -0.99
N GLY A 40 12.31 8.03 -2.25
CA GLY A 40 13.65 7.55 -2.61
C GLY A 40 13.74 6.04 -2.80
N SER A 41 12.62 5.31 -2.64
CA SER A 41 12.54 3.91 -3.06
C SER A 41 12.87 3.76 -4.54
N ARG A 42 13.49 2.62 -4.87
CA ARG A 42 13.84 2.22 -6.22
C ARG A 42 13.05 0.97 -6.59
N PHE A 43 12.80 0.84 -7.88
CA PHE A 43 12.07 -0.29 -8.44
C PHE A 43 12.79 -0.78 -9.68
N ALA A 44 12.79 -2.10 -9.87
CA ALA A 44 13.34 -2.71 -11.06
C ALA A 44 12.61 -2.22 -12.32
N CYS A 45 13.37 -1.72 -13.28
CA CYS A 45 12.85 -1.37 -14.60
C CYS A 45 12.30 -2.61 -15.30
N SER A 46 11.09 -2.53 -15.86
CA SER A 46 10.46 -3.65 -16.58
C SER A 46 11.18 -4.09 -17.86
N VAL A 47 12.12 -3.27 -18.37
CA VAL A 47 12.87 -3.56 -19.60
C VAL A 47 14.26 -4.11 -19.30
N CYS A 48 15.01 -3.49 -18.39
CA CYS A 48 16.41 -3.87 -18.12
C CYS A 48 16.65 -4.49 -16.74
N GLY A 49 15.68 -4.42 -15.82
CA GLY A 49 15.81 -4.95 -14.46
C GLY A 49 16.68 -4.11 -13.51
N GLU A 50 17.19 -2.95 -13.93
CA GLU A 50 17.98 -2.09 -13.07
C GLU A 50 17.11 -1.33 -12.06
N GLU A 51 17.64 -1.10 -10.86
CA GLU A 51 16.98 -0.36 -9.77
C GLU A 51 16.93 1.14 -10.06
N CYS A 52 15.82 1.58 -10.66
CA CYS A 52 15.61 2.97 -11.06
C CYS A 52 14.84 3.77 -10.00
N PRO A 53 15.11 5.09 -9.86
CA PRO A 53 14.30 5.95 -9.02
C PRO A 53 12.89 6.11 -9.61
N VAL A 54 11.89 6.26 -8.76
CA VAL A 54 10.53 6.61 -9.20
C VAL A 54 10.51 8.02 -9.77
N HIS A 55 9.94 8.18 -10.97
CA HIS A 55 9.74 9.47 -11.60
C HIS A 55 8.44 10.14 -11.11
N ASP A 56 7.31 9.46 -11.27
CA ASP A 56 5.98 9.93 -10.91
C ASP A 56 5.18 8.81 -10.24
N THR A 57 4.16 9.21 -9.46
CA THR A 57 3.21 8.32 -8.79
C THR A 57 1.79 8.68 -9.17
N ARG A 58 0.90 7.69 -9.18
CA ARG A 58 -0.54 7.88 -9.40
C ARG A 58 -1.30 7.01 -8.41
N ASP A 59 -2.32 7.60 -7.82
CA ASP A 59 -3.18 6.88 -6.89
C ASP A 59 -4.16 5.99 -7.65
N HIS A 60 -4.27 4.75 -7.19
CA HIS A 60 -5.22 3.78 -7.72
C HIS A 60 -6.01 3.17 -6.56
N THR A 61 -7.34 3.20 -6.67
CA THR A 61 -8.23 2.62 -5.66
C THR A 61 -8.73 1.25 -6.10
N TRP A 62 -8.57 0.27 -5.22
CA TRP A 62 -9.07 -1.09 -5.41
C TRP A 62 -10.08 -1.38 -4.31
N ARG A 63 -11.32 -1.73 -4.68
CA ARG A 63 -12.34 -2.16 -3.73
C ARG A 63 -12.39 -3.69 -3.74
N HIS A 64 -11.99 -4.30 -2.64
CA HIS A 64 -12.33 -5.70 -2.38
C HIS A 64 -13.81 -5.78 -1.99
N MET A 65 -14.55 -6.78 -2.49
CA MET A 65 -15.93 -6.99 -2.03
C MET A 65 -15.96 -7.31 -0.53
N ASP A 66 -17.06 -6.93 0.11
CA ASP A 66 -17.26 -6.77 1.56
C ASP A 66 -16.34 -7.64 2.44
N PHE A 67 -15.29 -7.01 2.97
CA PHE A 67 -14.28 -7.64 3.83
C PHE A 67 -14.85 -8.20 5.15
N PHE A 68 -16.09 -7.83 5.50
CA PHE A 68 -16.74 -8.09 6.79
C PHE A 68 -17.97 -9.01 6.71
N GLN A 69 -18.00 -9.99 5.80
CA GLN A 69 -19.06 -11.01 5.82
C GLN A 69 -18.90 -11.99 6.98
#